data_AF-A0A3P7JWI4-F1
#
_entry.id   AF-A0A3P7JWI4-F1
#
_cell.length_a   1.000
_cell.length_b   1.000
_cell.length_c   1.000
_cell.angle_alpha   90.00
_cell.angle_beta   90.00
_cell.angle_gamma   90.00
#
_symmetry.space_group_name_H-M   'P 1'
#
loop_
_entity.id
_entity.type
_entity.pdbx_description
1 polymer ?
#
loop_
_entity_poly.entity_id
_entity_poly.type
_entity_poly.pdbx_seq_one_letter_code
_entity_poly.pdbx_strand_id
1 'polypeptide(L)'
;VNRDDLLNVDDKNWNTIVCRRCGSVIFPEDRVKYIGLALRIPKRTLLCGDCAFGPLGLRTMDDKEFWVAVERVRYVDKPRTNPKARPKKAKKQKN
;
A
#
# COMPACT_ATOMS: atom_id res chain seq x y z
N VAL A 1 4.52 7.46 -7.70
CA VAL A 1 3.15 7.37 -7.15
C VAL A 1 2.93 8.57 -6.25
N ASN A 2 1.84 9.34 -6.39
CA ASN A 2 1.60 10.51 -5.53
C ASN A 2 1.07 10.06 -4.16
N ARG A 3 1.72 10.49 -3.07
CA ARG A 3 1.37 10.09 -1.70
C ARG A 3 -0.05 10.53 -1.32
N ASP A 4 -0.44 11.74 -1.72
CA ASP A 4 -1.70 12.35 -1.30
C ASP A 4 -2.93 11.62 -1.85
N ASP A 5 -2.76 10.85 -2.93
CA ASP A 5 -3.81 10.07 -3.57
C ASP A 5 -3.92 8.63 -3.00
N LEU A 6 -3.02 8.23 -2.09
CA LEU A 6 -2.98 6.86 -1.57
C LEU A 6 -3.79 6.66 -0.30
N LEU A 7 -4.07 7.73 0.44
CA LEU A 7 -4.57 7.65 1.81
C LEU A 7 -5.98 8.20 1.98
N ASN A 8 -6.75 7.53 2.82
CA ASN A 8 -8.05 7.96 3.28
C ASN A 8 -7.92 8.97 4.44
N VAL A 9 -9.05 9.40 5.00
CA VAL A 9 -9.09 10.33 6.14
C VAL A 9 -8.52 9.78 7.46
N ASP A 10 -8.30 8.46 7.55
CA ASP A 10 -7.74 7.79 8.72
C ASP A 10 -6.24 7.44 8.54
N ASP A 11 -5.58 8.03 7.54
CA ASP A 11 -4.20 7.71 7.14
C ASP A 11 -3.96 6.24 6.78
N LYS A 12 -4.98 5.58 6.23
CA LYS A 12 -4.90 4.21 5.71
C LYS A 12 -5.06 4.16 4.20
N ASN A 13 -4.67 3.05 3.59
CA ASN A 13 -4.79 2.86 2.14
C ASN A 13 -6.23 3.05 1.63
N TRP A 14 -6.42 4.05 0.79
CA TRP A 14 -7.71 4.37 0.19
C TRP A 14 -8.16 3.29 -0.80
N ASN A 15 -7.22 2.71 -1.55
CA ASN A 15 -7.50 1.68 -2.56
C ASN A 15 -7.06 0.30 -2.08
N THR A 16 -7.70 -0.74 -2.63
CA THR A 16 -7.21 -2.11 -2.54
C THR A 16 -5.82 -2.19 -3.17
N ILE A 17 -4.88 -2.81 -2.45
CA ILE A 17 -3.51 -3.04 -2.91
C ILE A 17 -3.44 -4.44 -3.52
N VAL A 18 -3.04 -4.51 -4.79
CA VAL A 18 -2.94 -5.76 -5.54
C VAL A 18 -1.55 -5.96 -6.12
N CYS A 19 -1.20 -7.22 -6.36
CA CYS A 19 0.00 -7.60 -7.10
C CYS A 19 -0.08 -7.01 -8.51
N ARG A 20 0.97 -6.29 -8.93
CA ARG A 20 1.03 -5.67 -10.25
C ARG A 20 1.17 -6.68 -11.41
N ARG A 21 1.54 -7.93 -11.14
CA ARG A 21 1.72 -8.97 -12.15
C ARG A 21 0.43 -9.77 -12.38
N CYS A 22 -0.14 -10.35 -11.32
CA CYS A 22 -1.30 -11.26 -11.44
C CYS A 22 -2.62 -10.66 -10.93
N GLY A 23 -2.61 -9.49 -10.30
CA GLY A 23 -3.83 -8.88 -9.74
C GLY A 23 -4.30 -9.46 -8.41
N SER A 24 -3.57 -10.42 -7.83
CA SER A 24 -3.83 -10.98 -6.49
C SER A 24 -3.96 -9.88 -5.43
N VAL A 25 -4.92 -10.02 -4.52
CA VAL A 25 -5.14 -9.05 -3.44
C VAL A 25 -4.07 -9.23 -2.37
N ILE A 26 -3.29 -8.18 -2.13
CA ILE A 26 -2.30 -8.14 -1.05
C ILE A 26 -2.96 -7.59 0.22
N PHE A 27 -3.63 -6.44 0.10
CA PHE A 27 -4.41 -5.85 1.19
C PHE A 27 -5.70 -5.24 0.66
N PRO A 28 -6.84 -5.43 1.33
CA PRO A 28 -8.02 -4.61 1.10
C PRO A 28 -7.79 -3.17 1.58
N GLU A 29 -8.67 -2.28 1.16
CA GLU A 29 -8.75 -0.90 1.61
C GLU A 29 -8.83 -0.78 3.14
N ASP A 30 -8.38 0.36 3.67
CA ASP A 30 -8.46 0.72 5.08
C ASP A 30 -7.73 -0.22 6.06
N ARG A 31 -6.72 -0.97 5.60
CA ARG A 31 -5.95 -1.92 6.42
C ARG A 31 -4.57 -1.45 6.82
N VAL A 32 -3.83 -0.78 5.94
CA VAL A 32 -2.41 -0.47 6.14
C VAL A 32 -2.16 1.03 6.14
N LYS A 33 -1.16 1.45 6.92
CA LYS A 33 -0.71 2.84 7.03
C LYS A 33 0.49 3.10 6.13
N TYR A 34 0.64 4.35 5.66
CA TYR A 34 1.85 4.78 4.99
C TYR A 34 2.95 5.08 6.00
N ILE A 35 4.17 4.65 5.71
CA ILE A 35 5.36 5.06 6.46
C ILE A 35 6.43 5.58 5.50
N GLY A 36 7.09 6.67 5.88
CA GLY A 36 8.29 7.16 5.19
C GLY A 36 9.52 6.73 5.97
N LEU A 37 9.99 5.50 5.76
CA LEU A 37 11.09 4.94 6.56
C LEU A 37 12.32 4.64 5.69
N ALA A 38 13.48 5.11 6.15
CA ALA A 38 14.78 4.58 5.75
C ALA A 38 15.06 3.32 6.60
N LEU A 39 14.97 2.14 6.00
CA LEU A 39 15.07 0.86 6.71
C LEU A 39 16.54 0.53 7.04
N ARG A 40 16.89 0.48 8.34
CA ARG A 40 18.26 0.16 8.83
C ARG A 40 18.40 -1.21 9.54
N ILE A 41 17.35 -2.02 9.54
CA ILE A 41 17.30 -3.34 10.23
C ILE A 41 17.45 -4.45 9.20
N PRO A 42 18.07 -5.61 9.50
CA PRO A 42 18.06 -6.78 8.63
C PRO A 42 16.63 -7.27 8.35
N LYS A 43 16.30 -7.53 7.08
CA LYS A 43 14.96 -7.91 6.62
C LYS A 43 14.98 -9.01 5.58
N ARG A 44 13.89 -9.78 5.53
CA ARG A 44 13.61 -10.74 4.43
C ARG A 44 12.66 -10.11 3.42
N THR A 45 12.79 -10.53 2.17
CA THR A 45 11.92 -10.07 1.08
C THR A 45 10.55 -10.75 1.13
N LEU A 46 9.52 -9.98 0.79
CA LEU A 46 8.17 -10.48 0.54
C LEU A 46 7.98 -10.71 -0.97
N LEU A 47 7.31 -11.80 -1.31
CA LEU A 47 6.90 -12.14 -2.68
C LEU A 47 5.37 -12.21 -2.74
N CYS A 48 4.81 -12.13 -3.95
CA CYS A 48 3.41 -12.43 -4.17
C CYS A 48 3.14 -13.92 -3.87
N GLY A 49 2.12 -14.21 -3.06
CA GLY A 49 1.73 -15.59 -2.75
C GLY A 49 1.30 -16.41 -3.97
N ASP A 50 0.64 -15.77 -4.95
CA ASP A 50 0.05 -16.50 -6.08
C ASP A 50 1.03 -16.71 -7.24
N CYS A 51 1.88 -15.73 -7.55
CA CYS A 51 2.76 -15.77 -8.73
C CYS A 51 4.25 -15.71 -8.41
N ALA A 52 4.62 -15.80 -7.13
CA ALA A 52 5.99 -15.68 -6.62
C ALA A 52 6.75 -14.42 -7.09
N PHE A 53 6.05 -13.42 -7.64
CA PHE A 53 6.65 -12.21 -8.15
C PHE A 53 7.12 -11.32 -6.99
N GLY A 54 8.35 -10.82 -7.07
CA GLY A 54 8.86 -9.87 -6.09
C GLY A 54 10.31 -9.50 -6.32
N PRO A 55 10.89 -8.68 -5.43
CA PRO A 55 10.36 -8.33 -4.10
C PRO A 55 9.20 -7.33 -4.12
N LEU A 56 8.10 -7.63 -3.42
CA LEU A 56 6.98 -6.70 -3.17
C LEU A 56 7.24 -5.76 -1.99
N GLY A 57 8.10 -6.20 -1.07
CA GLY A 57 8.23 -5.58 0.23
C GLY A 57 9.25 -6.31 1.09
N LEU A 58 9.24 -5.97 2.37
CA LEU A 58 10.17 -6.48 3.37
C LEU A 58 9.41 -6.89 4.62
N ARG A 59 9.98 -7.80 5.39
CA ARG A 59 9.52 -8.16 6.73
C ARG A 59 10.69 -8.31 7.70
N THR A 60 10.45 -8.11 8.98
CA THR A 60 11.44 -8.43 10.01
C THR A 60 11.73 -9.92 10.03
N MET A 61 12.87 -10.30 10.61
CA MET A 61 13.24 -11.71 10.77
C MET A 61 12.30 -12.48 11.72
N ASP A 62 11.64 -11.78 12.64
CA ASP A 62 10.68 -12.33 13.59
C ASP A 62 9.23 -12.28 13.10
N ASP A 63 9.01 -11.87 11.84
CA ASP A 63 7.70 -11.82 11.18
C ASP A 63 6.63 -11.02 11.95
N LYS A 64 7.05 -9.99 12.71
CA LYS A 64 6.12 -9.09 13.41
C LYS A 64 5.76 -7.85 12.61
N GLU A 65 6.70 -7.34 11.82
CA GLU A 65 6.49 -6.12 11.04
C GLU A 65 6.68 -6.38 9.54
N PHE A 66 5.77 -5.81 8.75
CA PHE A 66 5.68 -6.00 7.32
C PHE A 66 5.56 -4.66 6.61
N TRP A 67 6.30 -4.51 5.52
CA TRP A 67 6.29 -3.32 4.70
C TRP A 67 6.12 -3.70 3.25
N VAL A 68 5.20 -3.04 2.57
CA VAL A 68 5.01 -3.17 1.12
C VAL A 68 5.49 -1.90 0.45
N ALA A 69 6.36 -2.06 -0.54
CA ALA A 69 6.89 -0.93 -1.29
C ALA A 69 5.82 -0.39 -2.24
N VAL A 70 5.46 0.89 -2.06
CA VAL A 70 4.41 1.60 -2.81
C VAL A 70 4.56 1.44 -4.32
N GLU A 71 5.78 1.43 -4.83
CA GLU A 71 6.07 1.37 -6.28
C GLU A 71 6.06 -0.06 -6.86
N ARG A 72 6.05 -1.07 -6.00
CA ARG A 72 6.11 -2.49 -6.39
C ARG A 72 4.72 -3.12 -6.54
N VAL A 73 3.66 -2.39 -6.19
CA VAL A 73 2.26 -2.85 -6.21
C VAL A 73 1.37 -1.95 -7.07
N ARG A 74 0.12 -2.38 -7.31
CA ARG A 74 -0.91 -1.59 -8.00
C ARG A 74 -2.04 -1.29 -7.03
N TYR A 75 -2.64 -0.11 -7.17
CA TYR A 75 -3.79 0.34 -6.40
C TYR A 75 -5.04 0.28 -7.28
N VAL A 76 -6.07 -0.45 -6.85
CA VAL A 76 -7.32 -0.62 -7.60
C VAL A 76 -8.47 -0.08 -6.77
N ASP A 77 -9.27 0.80 -7.38
CA ASP A 77 -10.51 1.27 -6.76
C ASP A 77 -11.59 0.22 -6.99
N LYS A 78 -12.12 -0.35 -5.90
CA LYS A 78 -13.19 -1.35 -5.95
C LYS A 78 -14.48 -0.75 -5.35
N PRO A 79 -15.67 -1.21 -5.79
CA PRO A 79 -16.93 -0.81 -5.19
C PRO A 79 -16.94 -1.10 -3.69
N ARG A 80 -17.36 -0.13 -2.88
CA ARG A 80 -17.30 -0.21 -1.41
C ARG A 80 -18.69 -0.33 -0.84
N THR A 81 -18.85 -1.22 0.15
CA THR A 81 -20.10 -1.37 0.87
C THR A 81 -20.34 -0.23 1.86
N ASN A 82 -19.27 0.39 2.40
CA ASN A 82 -19.31 1.60 3.24
C ASN A 82 -18.14 2.54 2.89
N PRO A 83 -18.32 3.47 1.93
CA PRO A 83 -17.24 4.36 1.50
C PRO A 83 -16.85 5.32 2.62
N LYS A 84 -15.61 5.25 3.10
CA LYS A 84 -15.03 6.33 3.92
C LYS A 84 -14.89 7.61 3.10
N ALA A 85 -14.74 8.74 3.77
CA ALA A 85 -14.52 10.02 3.10
C ALA A 85 -13.31 9.95 2.17
N ARG A 86 -13.47 10.47 0.96
CA ARG A 86 -12.46 10.52 -0.08
C ARG A 86 -11.20 11.27 0.41
N PRO A 87 -9.99 10.89 -0.04
CA PRO A 87 -8.78 11.67 0.21
C PRO A 87 -9.04 13.16 0.02
N LYS A 88 -8.67 13.97 1.01
CA LYS A 88 -8.72 15.43 0.90
C LYS A 88 -7.68 15.81 -0.15
N LYS A 89 -8.10 16.04 -1.40
CA LYS A 89 -7.21 16.64 -2.40
C LYS A 89 -6.75 17.98 -1.84
N ALA A 90 -5.46 18.10 -1.53
CA ALA A 90 -4.89 19.40 -1.22
C ALA A 90 -5.22 20.33 -2.39
N LYS A 91 -5.88 21.46 -2.11
CA LYS A 91 -6.11 22.50 -3.11
C LYS A 91 -4.73 22.87 -3.64
N LYS A 92 -4.44 22.50 -4.89
CA LYS A 92 -3.25 22.97 -5.60
C LYS A 92 -3.34 24.50 -5.60
N GLN A 93 -2.49 25.16 -4.82
CA GLN A 93 -2.33 26.61 -4.89
C GLN A 93 -1.94 26.92 -6.33
N LYS A 94 -2.85 27.58 -7.06
CA LYS A 94 -2.51 28.28 -8.30
C LYS A 94 -1.53 29.38 -7.90
N ASN A 95 -0.25 29.22 -8.22
CA ASN A 95 0.62 30.36 -8.48
C ASN A 95 0.38 30.83 -9.90
#